data_AF-A0A0B2WW56-F1
#
_entry.id   AF-A0A0B2WW56-F1
#
_cell.length_a   1.000
_cell.length_b   1.000
_cell.length_c   1.000
_cell.angle_alpha   90.00
_cell.angle_beta   90.00
_cell.angle_gamma   90.00
#
_symmetry.space_group_name_H-M   'P 1'
#
loop_
_entity.id
_entity.type
_entity.pdbx_description
1 polymer ?
#
loop_
_entity_poly.entity_id
_entity_poly.type
_entity_poly.pdbx_seq_one_letter_code
_entity_poly.pdbx_strand_id
1 'polypeptide(L)'
;MNSAQVTISLDAREQSLLYCELEFHLTSALNDYITAEFEKGHLLPDNLKKTSDAWSQQGHPRVISFRYDLETQLELVALHLDEFNFYGRRQNNPAEILGLLHSMKVNARAMRVRTFCQPDSVIAKQLIDSQSLFNMLSVSDSQQLALAEIGRFFRMIVDRERANHEPVGRHTKSAINGKPEGFGWQSSLQEDL
;
A
#
# COMPACT_ATOMS: atom_id res chain seq x y z
N MET A 1 19.82 -16.27 -22.19
CA MET A 1 19.02 -15.21 -21.56
C MET A 1 18.76 -15.65 -20.13
N ASN A 2 19.45 -15.06 -19.14
CA ASN A 2 19.14 -15.32 -17.73
C ASN A 2 17.81 -14.62 -17.43
N SER A 3 16.71 -15.37 -17.42
CA SER A 3 15.47 -14.89 -16.84
C SER A 3 15.77 -14.55 -15.38
N ALA A 4 15.68 -13.27 -15.00
CA ALA A 4 15.73 -12.91 -13.59
C ALA A 4 14.60 -13.70 -12.92
N GLN A 5 14.96 -14.69 -12.11
CA GLN A 5 13.99 -15.60 -11.53
C GLN A 5 13.08 -14.79 -10.61
N VAL A 6 11.81 -14.67 -11.00
CA VAL A 6 10.79 -13.99 -10.22
C VAL A 6 10.61 -14.77 -8.92
N THR A 7 11.01 -14.15 -7.81
CA THR A 7 10.92 -14.79 -6.48
C THR A 7 9.52 -14.61 -5.93
N ILE A 8 8.93 -15.72 -5.49
CA ILE A 8 7.64 -15.77 -4.80
C ILE A 8 7.91 -16.50 -3.48
N SER A 9 8.14 -15.74 -2.41
CA SER A 9 8.48 -16.29 -1.10
C SER A 9 7.23 -16.64 -0.27
N LEU A 10 6.19 -15.82 -0.37
CA LEU A 10 4.95 -16.02 0.38
C LEU A 10 4.10 -17.10 -0.30
N ASP A 11 3.66 -18.08 0.49
CA ASP A 11 2.68 -19.06 0.04
C ASP A 11 1.28 -18.43 -0.15
N ALA A 12 0.35 -19.17 -0.77
CA ALA A 12 -0.97 -18.64 -1.08
C ALA A 12 -1.75 -18.19 0.17
N ARG A 13 -1.56 -18.86 1.32
CA ARG A 13 -2.22 -18.51 2.58
C ARG A 13 -1.61 -17.22 3.14
N GLU A 14 -0.29 -17.11 3.15
CA GLU A 14 0.45 -15.92 3.60
C GLU A 14 0.07 -14.69 2.77
N GLN A 15 0.00 -14.82 1.43
CA GLN A 15 -0.48 -13.74 0.56
C GLN A 15 -1.95 -13.38 0.82
N SER A 16 -2.82 -14.37 1.06
CA SER A 16 -4.24 -14.09 1.36
C SER A 16 -4.43 -13.29 2.65
N LEU A 17 -3.66 -13.62 3.69
CA LEU A 17 -3.69 -12.91 4.98
C LEU A 17 -3.15 -11.49 4.82
N LEU A 18 -2.00 -11.34 4.14
CA LEU A 18 -1.40 -10.04 3.87
C LEU A 18 -2.38 -9.12 3.12
N TYR A 19 -2.99 -9.62 2.04
CA TYR A 19 -3.89 -8.80 1.23
C TYR A 19 -5.20 -8.49 1.93
N CYS A 20 -5.73 -9.41 2.75
CA CYS A 20 -6.92 -9.16 3.57
C CYS A 20 -6.68 -7.99 4.54
N GLU A 21 -5.58 -8.03 5.29
CA GLU A 21 -5.22 -6.96 6.23
C GLU A 21 -4.92 -5.64 5.49
N LEU A 22 -4.15 -5.71 4.40
CA LEU A 22 -3.79 -4.52 3.64
C LEU A 22 -5.00 -3.81 3.03
N GLU A 23 -5.91 -4.56 2.40
CA GLU A 23 -7.14 -3.99 1.83
C GLU A 23 -8.04 -3.40 2.92
N PHE A 24 -8.17 -4.08 4.06
CA PHE A 24 -8.95 -3.59 5.19
C PHE A 24 -8.41 -2.25 5.72
N HIS A 25 -7.09 -2.14 5.94
CA HIS A 25 -6.50 -0.92 6.46
C HIS A 25 -6.52 0.23 5.45
N LEU A 26 -6.31 -0.04 4.17
CA LEU A 26 -6.41 0.98 3.11
C LEU A 26 -7.82 1.55 3.00
N THR A 27 -8.84 0.68 2.96
CA THR A 27 -10.24 1.11 2.83
C THR A 27 -10.75 1.83 4.07
N SER A 28 -10.28 1.42 5.25
CA SER A 28 -10.60 2.11 6.52
C SER A 28 -9.97 3.51 6.56
N ALA A 29 -8.67 3.63 6.22
CA ALA A 29 -8.00 4.92 6.16
C ALA A 29 -8.65 5.90 5.18
N LEU A 30 -9.03 5.43 3.99
CA LEU A 30 -9.75 6.26 3.01
C LEU A 30 -11.13 6.67 3.52
N ASN A 31 -11.88 5.75 4.13
CA ASN A 31 -13.17 6.08 4.73
C ASN A 31 -13.05 7.21 5.76
N ASP A 32 -12.08 7.10 6.67
CA ASP A 32 -11.88 8.07 7.73
C ASP A 32 -11.43 9.43 7.17
N TYR A 33 -10.52 9.41 6.20
CA TYR A 33 -10.08 10.62 5.49
C TYR A 33 -11.23 11.32 4.75
N ILE A 34 -12.02 10.58 3.96
CA ILE A 34 -13.16 11.15 3.23
C ILE A 34 -14.21 11.69 4.21
N THR A 35 -14.42 11.00 5.34
CA THR A 35 -15.31 11.47 6.41
C THR A 35 -14.83 12.80 6.98
N ALA A 36 -13.53 12.92 7.28
CA ALA A 36 -12.96 14.15 7.80
C ALA A 36 -13.04 15.32 6.80
N GLU A 37 -12.80 15.08 5.51
CA GLU A 37 -12.95 16.12 4.48
C GLU A 37 -14.43 16.50 4.23
N PHE A 38 -15.35 15.54 4.38
CA PHE A 38 -16.79 15.81 4.38
C PHE A 38 -17.21 16.71 5.55
N GLU A 39 -16.74 16.42 6.77
CA GLU A 39 -17.03 17.22 7.96
C GLU A 39 -16.49 18.66 7.85
N LYS A 40 -15.40 18.85 7.12
CA LYS A 40 -14.84 20.19 6.79
C LYS A 40 -15.59 20.91 5.66
N GLY A 41 -16.50 20.22 4.96
CA GLY A 41 -17.27 20.79 3.84
C GLY A 41 -16.53 20.78 2.50
N HIS A 42 -15.45 20.02 2.35
CA HIS A 42 -14.68 19.94 1.10
C HIS A 42 -15.25 18.93 0.10
N LEU A 43 -16.17 18.08 0.53
CA LEU A 43 -16.79 17.08 -0.32
C LEU A 43 -17.93 17.68 -1.15
N LEU A 44 -17.78 17.67 -2.47
CA LEU A 44 -18.75 18.20 -3.42
C LEU A 44 -19.92 17.22 -3.62
N PRO A 45 -21.18 17.64 -3.37
CA PRO A 45 -22.34 16.75 -3.50
C PRO A 45 -22.52 16.14 -4.89
N ASP A 46 -22.19 16.88 -5.96
CA ASP A 46 -22.32 16.41 -7.34
C ASP A 46 -21.34 15.28 -7.67
N ASN A 47 -20.10 15.39 -7.19
CA ASN A 47 -19.08 14.33 -7.34
C ASN A 47 -19.47 13.08 -6.55
N LEU A 48 -19.94 13.24 -5.32
CA LEU A 48 -20.43 12.11 -4.52
C LEU A 48 -21.63 11.43 -5.18
N LYS A 49 -22.59 12.22 -5.69
CA LYS A 49 -23.75 11.68 -6.40
C LYS A 49 -23.33 10.85 -7.61
N LYS A 50 -22.40 11.35 -8.42
CA LYS A 50 -21.85 10.63 -9.57
C LYS A 50 -21.25 9.27 -9.16
N THR A 51 -20.45 9.25 -8.08
CA THR A 51 -19.87 8.01 -7.54
C THR A 51 -20.96 7.06 -7.03
N SER A 52 -21.93 7.56 -6.27
CA SER A 52 -23.02 6.77 -5.72
C SER A 52 -23.95 6.18 -6.79
N ASP A 53 -24.25 6.94 -7.84
CA ASP A 53 -25.06 6.50 -8.97
C ASP A 53 -24.32 5.40 -9.76
N ALA A 54 -23.03 5.61 -10.06
CA ALA A 54 -22.20 4.61 -10.73
C ALA A 54 -22.09 3.30 -9.93
N TRP A 55 -21.90 3.39 -8.61
CA TRP A 55 -21.89 2.25 -7.71
C TRP A 55 -23.22 1.48 -7.74
N SER A 56 -24.34 2.20 -7.67
CA SER A 56 -25.68 1.60 -7.69
C SER A 56 -26.00 0.96 -9.05
N GLN A 57 -25.58 1.58 -10.16
CA GLN A 57 -25.74 1.05 -11.51
C GLN A 57 -25.00 -0.27 -11.75
N GLN A 58 -23.91 -0.51 -11.01
CA GLN A 58 -23.20 -1.78 -11.01
C GLN A 58 -23.89 -2.87 -10.18
N GLY A 59 -25.04 -2.57 -9.57
CA GLY A 59 -25.81 -3.49 -8.74
C GLY A 59 -25.23 -3.71 -7.35
N HIS A 60 -24.31 -2.83 -6.90
CA HIS A 60 -23.72 -2.93 -5.58
C HIS A 60 -24.66 -2.45 -4.48
N PRO A 61 -24.55 -2.99 -3.25
CA PRO A 61 -25.37 -2.57 -2.12
C PRO A 61 -25.01 -1.15 -1.69
N ARG A 62 -25.98 -0.47 -1.06
CA ARG A 62 -25.73 0.84 -0.44
C ARG A 62 -24.62 0.74 0.61
N VAL A 63 -23.69 1.68 0.57
CA VAL A 63 -22.58 1.75 1.52
C VAL A 63 -22.98 2.48 2.80
N ILE A 64 -22.30 2.16 3.90
CA ILE A 64 -22.35 2.89 5.17
C ILE A 64 -21.20 3.90 5.17
N SER A 65 -21.46 5.17 5.49
CA SER A 65 -20.49 6.26 5.32
C SER A 65 -19.94 6.28 3.88
N PHE A 66 -18.61 6.20 3.71
CA PHE A 66 -17.93 6.17 2.42
C PHE A 66 -17.21 4.82 2.19
N ARG A 67 -17.74 3.73 2.78
CA ARG A 67 -17.19 2.36 2.72
C ARG A 67 -17.41 1.68 1.36
N TYR A 68 -17.07 2.37 0.28
CA TYR A 68 -16.95 1.77 -1.05
C TYR A 68 -15.74 0.84 -1.10
N ASP A 69 -15.59 0.09 -2.19
CA ASP A 69 -14.34 -0.64 -2.41
C ASP A 69 -13.15 0.31 -2.60
N LEU A 70 -11.93 -0.23 -2.45
CA LEU A 70 -10.70 0.56 -2.47
C LEU A 70 -10.56 1.39 -3.76
N GLU A 71 -10.90 0.80 -4.90
CA GLU A 71 -10.82 1.47 -6.19
C GLU A 71 -11.78 2.66 -6.27
N THR A 72 -13.03 2.48 -5.83
CA THR A 72 -14.06 3.54 -5.85
C THR A 72 -13.73 4.66 -4.86
N GLN A 73 -13.18 4.34 -3.68
CA GLN A 73 -12.74 5.36 -2.71
C GLN A 73 -11.59 6.20 -3.27
N LEU A 74 -10.61 5.58 -3.92
CA LEU A 74 -9.49 6.29 -4.57
C LEU A 74 -9.98 7.20 -5.71
N GLU A 75 -10.96 6.74 -6.49
CA GLU A 75 -11.60 7.57 -7.52
C GLU A 75 -12.35 8.75 -6.91
N LEU A 76 -13.08 8.55 -5.81
CA LEU A 76 -13.78 9.62 -5.12
C LEU A 76 -12.81 10.68 -4.60
N VAL A 77 -11.66 10.29 -4.05
CA VAL A 77 -10.58 11.21 -3.65
C VAL A 77 -10.02 11.94 -4.88
N ALA A 78 -9.77 11.25 -5.99
CA ALA A 78 -9.25 11.87 -7.20
C ALA A 78 -10.22 12.88 -7.83
N LEU A 79 -11.54 12.68 -7.67
CA LEU A 79 -12.57 13.63 -8.12
C LEU A 79 -12.57 14.93 -7.30
N HIS A 80 -11.97 14.92 -6.10
CA HIS A 80 -11.89 16.07 -5.19
C HIS A 80 -10.45 16.58 -5.04
N LEU A 81 -9.65 16.47 -6.11
CA LEU A 81 -8.23 16.81 -6.08
C LEU A 81 -7.99 18.29 -5.70
N ASP A 82 -8.89 19.18 -6.12
CA ASP A 82 -8.77 20.62 -5.89
C ASP A 82 -9.41 21.05 -4.55
N GLU A 83 -10.29 20.23 -3.99
CA GLU A 83 -11.04 20.53 -2.76
C GLU A 83 -10.44 19.91 -1.50
N PHE A 84 -9.88 18.70 -1.59
CA PHE A 84 -9.37 17.98 -0.43
C PHE A 84 -7.98 18.45 -0.01
N ASN A 85 -7.70 18.39 1.30
CA ASN A 85 -6.38 18.69 1.84
C ASN A 85 -5.49 17.45 1.84
N PHE A 86 -4.44 17.48 1.02
CA PHE A 86 -3.40 16.47 1.00
C PHE A 86 -2.19 16.90 1.84
N TYR A 87 -1.40 15.93 2.30
CA TYR A 87 -0.28 16.15 3.22
C TYR A 87 1.02 15.50 2.73
N GLY A 88 2.12 15.79 3.43
CA GLY A 88 3.44 15.22 3.15
C GLY A 88 4.13 15.83 1.94
N ARG A 89 5.20 15.16 1.46
CA ARG A 89 6.12 15.74 0.46
C ARG A 89 5.45 16.14 -0.87
N ARG A 90 4.34 15.49 -1.23
CA ARG A 90 3.65 15.64 -2.52
C ARG A 90 2.45 16.59 -2.48
N GLN A 91 2.13 17.17 -1.32
CA GLN A 91 0.88 17.89 -1.06
C GLN A 91 0.59 19.07 -2.01
N ASN A 92 1.63 19.69 -2.56
CA ASN A 92 1.48 20.87 -3.44
C ASN A 92 1.59 20.54 -4.94
N ASN A 93 1.65 19.25 -5.31
CA ASN A 93 1.79 18.83 -6.70
C ASN A 93 0.62 17.92 -7.11
N PRO A 94 -0.45 18.47 -7.71
CA PRO A 94 -1.61 17.71 -8.14
C PRO A 94 -1.28 16.54 -9.07
N ALA A 95 -0.26 16.69 -9.93
CA ALA A 95 0.16 15.62 -10.84
C ALA A 95 0.79 14.43 -10.10
N GLU A 96 1.56 14.69 -9.04
CA GLU A 96 2.13 13.64 -8.20
C GLU A 96 1.08 12.95 -7.33
N ILE A 97 0.12 13.71 -6.79
CA ILE A 97 -1.03 13.17 -6.05
C ILE A 97 -1.83 12.24 -6.97
N LEU A 98 -2.19 12.71 -8.17
CA LEU A 98 -2.94 11.92 -9.13
C LEU A 98 -2.15 10.68 -9.59
N GLY A 99 -0.83 10.80 -9.77
CA GLY A 99 0.06 9.68 -10.09
C GLY A 99 0.08 8.60 -9.01
N LEU A 100 0.08 9.01 -7.73
CA LEU A 100 -0.02 8.08 -6.60
C LEU A 100 -1.41 7.42 -6.53
N LEU A 101 -2.50 8.21 -6.63
CA LEU A 101 -3.86 7.68 -6.64
C LEU A 101 -4.08 6.68 -7.79
N HIS A 102 -3.53 6.98 -8.97
CA HIS A 102 -3.56 6.05 -10.11
C HIS A 102 -2.78 4.76 -9.83
N SER A 103 -1.58 4.86 -9.24
CA SER A 103 -0.78 3.69 -8.86
C SER A 103 -1.51 2.83 -7.83
N MET A 104 -2.13 3.46 -6.83
CA MET A 104 -2.94 2.77 -5.83
C MET A 104 -4.17 2.09 -6.43
N LYS A 105 -4.80 2.70 -7.44
CA LYS A 105 -5.90 2.07 -8.18
C LYS A 105 -5.46 0.83 -8.94
N VAL A 106 -4.27 0.85 -9.57
CA VAL A 106 -3.66 -0.34 -10.18
C VAL A 106 -3.38 -1.41 -9.12
N ASN A 107 -2.87 -1.02 -7.96
CA ASN A 107 -2.62 -1.92 -6.84
C ASN A 107 -3.93 -2.57 -6.34
N ALA A 108 -5.00 -1.79 -6.16
CA ALA A 108 -6.31 -2.29 -5.76
C ALA A 108 -6.84 -3.37 -6.72
N ARG A 109 -6.71 -3.17 -8.03
CA ARG A 109 -7.09 -4.17 -9.04
C ARG A 109 -6.26 -5.43 -8.94
N ALA A 110 -4.96 -5.30 -8.71
CA ALA A 110 -4.07 -6.45 -8.54
C ALA A 110 -4.40 -7.26 -7.27
N MET A 111 -4.73 -6.59 -6.15
CA MET A 111 -5.13 -7.23 -4.89
C MET A 111 -6.43 -8.05 -5.03
N ARG A 112 -7.36 -7.64 -5.92
CA ARG A 112 -8.60 -8.38 -6.20
C ARG A 112 -8.35 -9.73 -6.90
N VAL A 113 -7.17 -9.98 -7.47
CA VAL A 113 -6.84 -11.23 -8.15
C VAL A 113 -6.39 -12.28 -7.12
N ARG A 114 -7.28 -13.23 -6.81
CA ARG A 114 -7.07 -14.26 -5.78
C ARG A 114 -6.28 -15.50 -6.25
N THR A 115 -5.31 -15.31 -7.16
CA THR A 115 -4.38 -16.38 -7.53
C THR A 115 -3.27 -16.56 -6.50
N PHE A 116 -2.95 -15.50 -5.74
CA PHE A 116 -1.97 -15.53 -4.64
C PHE A 116 -0.58 -16.05 -5.05
N CYS A 117 -0.17 -15.72 -6.27
CA CYS A 117 1.16 -16.02 -6.81
C CYS A 117 1.91 -14.72 -7.14
N GLN A 118 1.70 -13.65 -6.36
CA GLN A 118 2.32 -12.36 -6.63
C GLN A 118 3.82 -12.42 -6.29
N PRO A 119 4.69 -11.86 -7.16
CA PRO A 119 6.11 -11.74 -6.86
C PRO A 119 6.38 -10.87 -5.64
N ASP A 120 7.46 -11.18 -4.91
CA ASP A 120 7.89 -10.39 -3.75
C ASP A 120 8.08 -8.91 -4.09
N SER A 121 8.61 -8.62 -5.28
CA SER A 121 8.80 -7.24 -5.76
C SER A 121 7.48 -6.49 -5.98
N VAL A 122 6.41 -7.20 -6.37
CA VAL A 122 5.08 -6.61 -6.55
C VAL A 122 4.49 -6.28 -5.19
N ILE A 123 4.52 -7.23 -4.25
CA ILE A 123 4.04 -7.03 -2.88
C ILE A 123 4.81 -5.88 -2.20
N ALA A 124 6.15 -5.87 -2.31
CA ALA A 124 6.98 -4.81 -1.75
C ALA A 124 6.63 -3.44 -2.32
N LYS A 125 6.41 -3.33 -3.64
CA LYS A 125 5.97 -2.08 -4.27
C LYS A 125 4.61 -1.64 -3.73
N GLN A 126 3.65 -2.56 -3.63
CA GLN A 126 2.32 -2.25 -3.10
C GLN A 126 2.40 -1.70 -1.67
N LEU A 127 3.25 -2.26 -0.81
CA LEU A 127 3.47 -1.75 0.56
C LEU A 127 4.08 -0.35 0.56
N ILE A 128 5.03 -0.05 -0.34
CA ILE A 128 5.64 1.28 -0.47
C ILE A 128 4.62 2.32 -0.96
N ASP A 129 3.79 1.95 -1.94
CA ASP A 129 2.73 2.81 -2.46
C ASP A 129 1.67 3.05 -1.39
N SER A 130 1.30 2.02 -0.61
CA SER A 130 0.39 2.13 0.55
C SER A 130 0.94 3.08 1.62
N GLN A 131 2.25 2.99 1.93
CA GLN A 131 2.89 3.91 2.89
C GLN A 131 2.86 5.35 2.37
N SER A 132 3.10 5.53 1.06
CA SER A 132 3.01 6.84 0.42
C SER A 132 1.59 7.41 0.50
N LEU A 133 0.57 6.57 0.30
CA LEU A 133 -0.82 6.96 0.45
C LEU A 133 -1.12 7.39 1.90
N PHE A 134 -0.71 6.60 2.89
CA PHE A 134 -0.95 6.90 4.30
C PHE A 134 -0.33 8.24 4.71
N ASN A 135 0.89 8.52 4.23
CA ASN A 135 1.53 9.81 4.46
C ASN A 135 0.79 10.96 3.77
N MET A 136 0.27 10.73 2.57
CA MET A 136 -0.50 11.75 1.81
C MET A 136 -1.84 12.07 2.46
N LEU A 137 -2.50 11.10 3.08
CA LEU A 137 -3.78 11.27 3.76
C LEU A 137 -3.62 11.74 5.22
N SER A 138 -2.39 11.82 5.74
CA SER A 138 -2.10 12.10 7.15
C SER A 138 -2.90 11.21 8.11
N VAL A 139 -2.86 9.89 7.87
CA VAL A 139 -3.59 8.90 8.69
C VAL A 139 -3.08 8.86 10.14
N SER A 140 -3.88 8.30 11.05
CA SER A 140 -3.52 8.18 12.47
C SER A 140 -2.31 7.27 12.73
N ASP A 141 -1.62 7.47 13.86
CA ASP A 141 -0.49 6.64 14.28
C ASP A 141 -0.86 5.15 14.38
N SER A 142 -2.09 4.83 14.80
CA SER A 142 -2.58 3.45 14.82
C SER A 142 -2.66 2.83 13.43
N GLN A 143 -3.07 3.60 12.42
CA GLN A 143 -3.11 3.14 11.03
C GLN A 143 -1.69 2.98 10.47
N GLN A 144 -0.80 3.92 10.77
CA GLN A 144 0.63 3.81 10.42
C GLN A 144 1.26 2.55 11.01
N LEU A 145 1.00 2.27 12.29
CA LEU A 145 1.51 1.07 12.97
C LEU A 145 0.98 -0.20 12.32
N ALA A 146 -0.31 -0.27 12.00
CA ALA A 146 -0.90 -1.43 11.34
C ALA A 146 -0.25 -1.73 9.98
N LEU A 147 0.02 -0.71 9.15
CA LEU A 147 0.74 -0.89 7.89
C LEU A 147 2.18 -1.36 8.12
N ALA A 148 2.86 -0.83 9.13
CA ALA A 148 4.20 -1.27 9.50
C ALA A 148 4.23 -2.75 9.94
N GLU A 149 3.18 -3.23 10.63
CA GLU A 149 3.04 -4.63 11.01
C GLU A 149 2.86 -5.55 9.81
N ILE A 150 2.04 -5.16 8.82
CA ILE A 150 1.93 -5.89 7.54
C ILE A 150 3.28 -5.95 6.83
N GLY A 151 4.02 -4.83 6.80
CA GLY A 151 5.36 -4.77 6.22
C GLY A 151 6.37 -5.66 6.94
N ARG A 152 6.29 -5.75 8.27
CA ARG A 152 7.11 -6.68 9.08
C ARG A 152 6.76 -8.14 8.79
N PHE A 153 5.46 -8.47 8.70
CA PHE A 153 4.99 -9.80 8.33
C PHE A 153 5.59 -10.26 6.99
N PHE A 154 5.47 -9.42 5.96
CA PHE A 154 6.07 -9.67 4.64
C PHE A 154 7.59 -9.90 4.74
N ARG A 155 8.31 -9.01 5.44
CA ARG A 155 9.77 -9.08 5.58
C ARG A 155 10.22 -10.36 6.27
N MET A 156 9.58 -10.75 7.36
CA MET A 156 9.95 -11.98 8.10
C MET A 156 9.87 -13.22 7.21
N ILE A 157 8.87 -13.31 6.33
CA ILE A 157 8.72 -14.45 5.42
C ILE A 157 9.79 -14.43 4.31
N VAL A 158 10.03 -13.27 3.70
CA VAL A 158 11.07 -13.12 2.67
C VAL A 158 12.45 -13.46 3.23
N ASP A 159 12.76 -13.00 4.45
CA ASP A 159 14.05 -13.29 5.09
C ASP A 159 14.16 -14.78 5.49
N ARG A 160 13.06 -15.41 5.93
CA ARG A 160 12.98 -16.87 6.16
C ARG A 160 13.32 -17.65 4.89
N GLU A 161 12.68 -17.32 3.78
CA GLU A 161 12.92 -18.03 2.51
C GLU A 161 14.33 -17.80 1.99
N ARG A 162 14.87 -16.58 2.10
CA ARG A 162 16.26 -16.30 1.74
C ARG A 162 17.26 -17.15 2.53
N ALA A 163 17.06 -17.27 3.85
CA ALA A 163 17.91 -18.12 4.69
C ALA A 163 17.83 -19.60 4.31
N ASN A 164 16.66 -20.09 3.90
CA ASN A 164 16.49 -21.47 3.42
C ASN A 164 17.21 -21.74 2.08
N HIS A 165 17.39 -20.71 1.25
CA HIS A 165 18.05 -20.81 -0.05
C HIS A 165 19.57 -20.56 -0.01
N GLU A 166 20.13 -20.11 1.12
CA GLU A 166 21.57 -20.08 1.31
C GLU A 166 22.10 -21.51 1.51
N PRO A 167 22.98 -22.02 0.62
CA PRO A 167 23.49 -23.38 0.76
C PRO A 167 24.34 -23.50 2.01
N VAL A 168 23.91 -24.36 2.94
CA VAL A 168 24.73 -24.89 4.04
C VAL A 168 25.90 -25.67 3.42
N GLY A 169 27.00 -24.99 3.04
CA GLY A 169 28.08 -25.69 2.35
C GLY A 169 29.16 -24.84 1.67
N ARG A 170 29.78 -23.88 2.37
CA ARG A 170 31.17 -23.49 2.09
C ARG A 170 31.90 -23.13 3.39
N HIS A 171 32.11 -24.13 4.23
CA HIS A 171 33.24 -24.11 5.16
C HIS A 171 34.51 -24.50 4.40
N THR A 172 35.08 -23.52 3.69
CA THR A 172 36.52 -23.50 3.43
C THR A 172 37.09 -22.25 4.07
N LYS A 173 37.91 -22.49 5.08
CA LYS A 173 38.71 -21.49 5.79
C LYS A 173 39.46 -20.61 4.77
N SER A 174 39.21 -19.32 4.79
CA SER A 174 40.30 -18.34 4.73
C SER A 174 39.81 -17.01 5.31
N ALA A 175 40.44 -16.61 6.41
CA ALA A 175 40.38 -15.25 6.89
C ALA A 175 40.82 -14.30 5.77
N ILE A 176 40.19 -13.12 5.66
CA ILE A 176 40.82 -11.78 5.61
C ILE A 176 39.67 -10.76 5.63
N ASN A 177 39.82 -9.78 6.54
CA ASN A 177 39.03 -8.57 6.77
C ASN A 177 38.19 -8.03 5.60
N GLY A 178 36.90 -7.80 5.89
CA GLY A 178 36.05 -6.84 5.18
C GLY A 178 34.84 -6.51 6.04
N LYS A 179 34.71 -5.26 6.49
CA LYS A 179 33.51 -4.77 7.19
C LYS A 179 32.28 -5.00 6.29
N PRO A 180 31.12 -5.42 6.83
CA PRO A 180 29.89 -5.41 6.05
C PRO A 180 29.46 -3.96 5.85
N GLU A 181 29.39 -3.51 4.59
CA GLU A 181 28.69 -2.29 4.22
C GLU A 181 27.20 -2.52 4.47
N GLY A 182 26.66 -1.80 5.45
CA GLY A 182 25.22 -1.79 5.73
C GLY A 182 24.47 -1.21 4.53
N PHE A 183 23.44 -1.92 4.08
CA PHE A 183 22.49 -1.40 3.10
C PHE A 183 21.82 -0.13 3.63
N GLY A 184 22.05 1.00 2.96
CA GLY A 184 21.56 2.33 3.31
C GLY A 184 20.06 2.53 3.12
N TRP A 185 19.24 1.86 3.92
CA TRP A 185 17.82 2.18 4.10
C TRP A 185 17.49 2.64 5.53
N GLN A 186 18.50 2.70 6.41
CA GLN A 186 18.34 3.18 7.80
C GLN A 186 18.33 4.72 7.92
N SER A 187 18.61 5.49 6.86
CA SER A 187 18.76 6.94 6.97
C SER A 187 17.49 7.75 6.65
N SER A 188 16.37 7.13 6.30
CA SER A 188 15.16 7.85 5.86
C SER A 188 13.91 7.58 6.69
N LEU A 189 14.06 6.94 7.85
CA LEU A 189 12.97 6.70 8.82
C LEU A 189 13.24 7.28 10.21
N GLN A 190 14.29 8.10 10.37
CA GLN A 190 14.66 8.66 11.67
C GLN A 190 14.98 10.16 11.65
N GLU A 191 14.77 10.86 10.52
CA GLU A 191 14.98 12.32 10.42
C GLU A 191 13.68 13.15 10.35
N ASP A 192 12.49 12.52 10.36
CA ASP A 192 11.20 13.23 10.35
C ASP A 192 10.33 12.83 11.57
N LEU A 193 10.91 12.94 12.77
CA LEU A 193 10.18 13.08 14.05
C LEU A 193 10.43 14.48 14.61
#